data_AF-A0A2D4PY59-F1
#
_entry.id   AF-A0A2D4PY59-F1
#
_cell.length_a   1.000
_cell.length_b   1.000
_cell.length_c   1.000
_cell.angle_alpha   90.00
_cell.angle_beta   90.00
_cell.angle_gamma   90.00
#
_symmetry.space_group_name_H-M   'P 1'
#
loop_
_entity.id
_entity.type
_entity.pdbx_description
1 polymer ?
#
loop_
_entity_poly.entity_id
_entity_poly.type
_entity_poly.pdbx_seq_one_letter_code
_entity_poly.pdbx_strand_id
1 'polypeptide(L)'
;ETLEKDTQEVIREIDEVYRVQTNYAKRHRLPREVHVRFARKNVRDIIYKITREEPIVYKDKEIITLKQIPRRVREQRKDYRHLAIQLRKRSILFQWIIPEGMLVSWQGKKIKIDNLDKAQEL
;
A
#
# COMPACT_ATOMS: atom_id res chain seq x y z
N GLU A 1 15.22 -18.45 -10.76
CA GLU A 1 15.61 -17.49 -11.81
C GLU A 1 15.79 -16.13 -11.18
N THR A 2 17.05 -15.75 -10.96
CA THR A 2 17.45 -14.41 -10.53
C THR A 2 17.22 -13.44 -11.69
N LEU A 3 16.31 -12.49 -11.49
CA LEU A 3 16.02 -11.41 -12.44
C LEU A 3 17.20 -10.42 -12.43
N GLU A 4 18.33 -10.79 -13.01
CA GLU A 4 19.35 -9.82 -13.46
C GLU A 4 18.79 -9.13 -14.70
N LYS A 5 17.81 -8.24 -14.47
CA LYS A 5 17.38 -7.33 -15.51
C LYS A 5 18.43 -6.25 -15.66
N ASP A 6 18.76 -5.98 -16.91
CA ASP A 6 19.76 -5.00 -17.27
C ASP A 6 19.37 -3.63 -16.68
N THR A 7 20.33 -2.89 -16.11
CA THR A 7 20.03 -1.63 -15.39
C THR A 7 19.28 -0.63 -16.29
N GLN A 8 19.56 -0.68 -17.58
CA GLN A 8 18.90 0.09 -18.63
C GLN A 8 17.44 -0.30 -18.87
N GLU A 9 17.10 -1.58 -18.71
CA GLU A 9 15.71 -2.06 -18.82
C GLU A 9 14.88 -1.53 -17.64
N VAL A 10 15.45 -1.54 -16.44
CA VAL A 10 14.78 -1.00 -15.23
C VAL A 10 14.54 0.51 -15.36
N ILE A 11 15.49 1.26 -15.91
CA ILE A 11 15.33 2.70 -16.15
C ILE A 11 14.22 2.97 -17.17
N ARG A 12 14.10 2.16 -18.22
CA ARG A 12 13.01 2.29 -19.22
C ARG A 12 11.63 1.98 -18.65
N GLU A 13 11.56 1.16 -17.62
CA GLU A 13 10.30 0.83 -16.93
C GLU A 13 9.84 1.93 -15.95
N ILE A 14 10.75 2.85 -15.60
CA ILE A 14 10.43 4.04 -14.80
C ILE A 14 10.01 5.15 -15.76
N ASP A 15 8.80 5.66 -15.55
CA ASP A 15 8.20 6.69 -16.40
C ASP A 15 8.49 8.09 -15.84
N GLU A 16 8.10 8.35 -14.58
CA GLU A 16 8.36 9.63 -13.91
C GLU A 16 8.83 9.44 -12.48
N VAL A 17 9.79 10.26 -12.05
CA VAL A 17 10.24 10.33 -10.65
C VAL A 17 10.25 11.76 -10.20
N TYR A 18 9.54 12.05 -9.12
CA TYR A 18 9.51 13.39 -8.54
C TYR A 18 9.49 13.35 -7.02
N ARG A 19 9.98 14.44 -6.42
CA ARG A 19 10.00 14.61 -4.96
C ARG A 19 8.78 15.41 -4.53
N VAL A 20 7.99 14.86 -3.62
CA VAL A 20 6.81 15.51 -3.08
C VAL A 20 7.09 16.01 -1.66
N GLN A 21 6.83 17.30 -1.44
CA GLN A 21 6.90 17.87 -0.12
C GLN A 21 5.49 18.03 0.45
N THR A 22 5.06 17.07 1.26
CA THR A 22 3.77 17.14 1.95
C THR A 22 3.83 18.15 3.10
N ASN A 23 2.68 18.78 3.42
CA ASN A 23 2.58 19.68 4.59
C ASN A 23 2.91 18.94 5.89
N TYR A 24 2.61 17.64 5.94
CA TYR A 24 2.99 16.76 7.04
C TYR A 24 4.53 16.70 7.19
N ALA A 25 5.26 16.39 6.11
CA ALA A 25 6.72 16.34 6.16
C ALA A 25 7.34 17.68 6.59
N LYS A 26 6.77 18.82 6.13
CA LYS A 26 7.19 20.16 6.57
C LYS A 26 7.01 20.37 8.07
N ARG A 27 5.83 20.05 8.61
CA ARG A 27 5.50 20.27 10.02
C ARG A 27 6.32 19.39 10.96
N HIS A 28 6.58 18.14 10.56
CA HIS A 28 7.28 17.16 11.39
C HIS A 28 8.78 17.06 11.10
N ARG A 29 9.35 17.97 10.30
CA ARG A 29 10.78 17.98 9.90
C ARG A 29 11.24 16.62 9.33
N LEU A 30 10.37 15.98 8.54
CA LEU A 30 10.67 14.68 7.91
C LEU A 30 11.30 14.87 6.52
N PRO A 31 12.07 13.88 6.03
CA PRO A 31 12.52 13.84 4.65
C PRO A 31 11.34 13.92 3.66
N ARG A 32 11.58 14.53 2.49
CA ARG A 32 10.59 14.59 1.41
C ARG A 32 10.33 13.19 0.85
N GLU A 33 9.08 12.93 0.49
CA GLU A 33 8.65 11.68 -0.13
C GLU A 33 9.11 11.66 -1.60
N VAL A 34 9.43 10.47 -2.12
CA VAL A 34 9.78 10.27 -3.54
C VAL A 34 8.66 9.45 -4.18
N HIS A 35 8.03 10.02 -5.20
CA HIS A 35 6.99 9.35 -5.96
C HIS A 35 7.58 8.84 -7.27
N VAL A 36 7.39 7.55 -7.51
CA VAL A 36 7.84 6.87 -8.73
C VAL A 36 6.61 6.37 -9.47
N ARG A 37 6.43 6.83 -10.70
CA ARG A 37 5.47 6.30 -11.66
C ARG A 37 6.19 5.28 -12.54
N PHE A 38 5.68 4.05 -12.53
CA PHE A 38 6.18 2.97 -13.38
C PHE A 38 5.30 2.84 -14.61
N ALA A 39 5.90 2.52 -15.75
CA ALA A 39 5.19 2.26 -16.99
C ALA A 39 4.27 1.03 -16.88
N ARG A 40 4.76 -0.03 -16.21
CA ARG A 40 4.02 -1.28 -16.00
C ARG A 40 3.66 -1.51 -14.54
N LYS A 41 2.38 -1.87 -14.31
CA LYS A 41 1.88 -2.27 -12.99
C LYS A 41 2.62 -3.49 -12.41
N ASN A 42 3.03 -4.44 -13.26
CA ASN A 42 3.68 -5.68 -12.85
C ASN A 42 5.01 -5.41 -12.12
N VAL A 43 5.82 -4.48 -12.63
CA VAL A 43 7.10 -4.09 -12.02
C VAL A 43 6.89 -3.55 -10.62
N ARG A 44 5.93 -2.63 -10.47
CA ARG A 44 5.54 -2.08 -9.18
C ARG A 44 5.09 -3.17 -8.19
N ASP A 45 4.29 -4.13 -8.65
CA ASP A 45 3.77 -5.19 -7.79
C ASP A 45 4.88 -6.20 -7.39
N ILE A 46 5.90 -6.41 -8.23
CA ILE A 46 7.12 -7.17 -7.89
C ILE A 46 7.92 -6.45 -6.80
N ILE A 47 8.13 -5.14 -6.92
CA ILE A 47 8.84 -4.34 -5.91
C ILE A 47 8.15 -4.48 -4.55
N TYR A 48 6.81 -4.42 -4.50
CA TYR A 48 6.08 -4.62 -3.24
C TYR A 48 6.22 -6.03 -2.65
N LYS A 49 6.45 -7.06 -3.46
CA LYS A 49 6.74 -8.41 -2.95
C LYS A 49 8.13 -8.45 -2.33
N ILE A 50 9.13 -7.93 -3.04
CA ILE A 50 10.52 -7.86 -2.59
C ILE A 50 10.60 -7.08 -1.27
N THR A 51 10.03 -5.87 -1.19
CA THR A 51 10.11 -5.06 0.05
C THR A 51 9.36 -5.68 1.23
N ARG A 52 8.45 -6.63 0.99
CA ARG A 52 7.75 -7.34 2.07
C ARG A 52 8.60 -8.45 2.66
N GLU A 53 9.45 -9.06 1.85
CA GLU A 53 10.36 -10.14 2.25
C GLU A 53 11.65 -9.56 2.84
N GLU A 54 12.23 -8.57 2.16
CA GLU A 54 13.51 -7.96 2.52
C GLU A 54 13.40 -6.43 2.63
N PRO A 55 13.82 -5.82 3.75
CA PRO A 55 13.84 -4.37 3.89
C PRO A 55 14.91 -3.78 2.95
N ILE A 56 14.54 -2.76 2.19
CA ILE A 56 15.47 -2.07 1.29
C ILE A 56 16.30 -1.09 2.13
N VAL A 57 17.61 -1.34 2.22
CA VAL A 57 18.56 -0.46 2.94
C VAL A 57 19.36 0.35 1.93
N TYR A 58 19.45 1.67 2.15
CA TYR A 58 20.30 2.58 1.40
C TYR A 58 21.13 3.42 2.36
N LYS A 59 22.47 3.32 2.26
CA LYS A 59 23.42 4.06 3.14
C LYS A 59 23.06 3.89 4.62
N ASP A 60 22.89 2.65 5.04
CA ASP A 60 22.54 2.25 6.42
C ASP A 60 21.19 2.79 6.92
N LYS A 61 20.33 3.24 6.00
CA LYS A 61 18.98 3.70 6.30
C LYS A 61 17.95 2.84 5.58
N GLU A 62 17.01 2.31 6.34
CA GLU A 62 15.87 1.59 5.78
C GLU A 62 14.95 2.54 5.03
N ILE A 63 14.62 2.16 3.80
CA ILE A 63 13.64 2.84 2.96
C ILE A 63 12.30 2.14 3.13
N ILE A 64 11.32 2.88 3.64
CA ILE A 64 9.95 2.41 3.73
C ILE A 64 9.24 2.68 2.40
N THR A 65 8.79 1.63 1.73
CA THR A 65 7.97 1.74 0.51
C THR A 65 6.49 1.71 0.87
N LEU A 66 5.71 2.67 0.34
CA LEU A 66 4.28 2.79 0.60
C LEU A 66 3.49 2.82 -0.70
N LYS A 67 2.29 2.25 -0.68
CA LYS A 67 1.35 2.32 -1.80
C LYS A 67 0.72 3.71 -1.87
N GLN A 68 0.83 4.36 -3.02
CA GLN A 68 0.09 5.60 -3.28
C GLN A 68 -1.41 5.29 -3.40
N ILE A 69 -2.19 5.76 -2.41
CA ILE A 69 -3.66 5.60 -2.39
C ILE A 69 -4.32 6.97 -2.64
N PRO A 70 -5.20 7.09 -3.66
CA PRO A 70 -5.95 8.31 -3.92
C PRO A 70 -6.69 8.80 -2.67
N ARG A 71 -6.77 10.13 -2.51
CA ARG A 71 -7.39 10.75 -1.32
C ARG A 71 -8.85 10.29 -1.14
N ARG A 72 -9.64 10.20 -2.21
CA ARG A 72 -11.04 9.73 -2.16
C ARG A 72 -11.17 8.35 -1.49
N VAL A 73 -10.37 7.38 -1.92
CA VAL A 73 -10.35 6.02 -1.33
C VAL A 73 -9.89 6.07 0.13
N ARG A 74 -8.95 6.96 0.46
CA ARG A 74 -8.44 7.12 1.83
C ARG A 74 -9.51 7.66 2.79
N GLU A 75 -10.33 8.60 2.33
CA GLU A 75 -11.46 9.14 3.10
C GLU A 75 -12.50 8.04 3.34
N GLN A 76 -12.90 7.30 2.31
CA GLN A 76 -13.85 6.18 2.45
C GLN A 76 -13.39 5.11 3.44
N ARG A 77 -12.08 4.82 3.49
CA ARG A 77 -11.52 3.87 4.46
C ARG A 77 -11.61 4.36 5.92
N LYS A 78 -11.78 5.66 6.17
CA LYS A 78 -11.98 6.18 7.53
C LYS A 78 -13.31 5.69 8.10
N ASP A 79 -14.33 5.53 7.26
CA ASP A 79 -15.64 5.08 7.69
C ASP A 79 -15.56 3.65 8.23
N TYR A 80 -14.76 2.78 7.60
CA TYR A 80 -14.48 1.41 8.04
C TYR A 80 -13.45 1.29 9.18
N ARG A 81 -12.98 2.41 9.76
CA ARG A 81 -11.93 2.39 10.79
C ARG A 81 -12.34 1.61 12.04
N HIS A 82 -13.60 1.74 12.46
CA HIS A 82 -14.13 1.02 13.62
C HIS A 82 -14.03 -0.50 13.43
N LEU A 83 -14.46 -0.98 12.26
CA LEU A 83 -14.41 -2.40 11.92
C LEU A 83 -12.97 -2.89 11.77
N ALA A 84 -12.09 -2.10 11.15
CA ALA A 84 -10.66 -2.46 11.05
C ALA A 84 -9.99 -2.62 12.44
N ILE A 85 -10.41 -1.84 13.44
CA ILE A 85 -9.94 -1.98 14.83
C ILE A 85 -10.49 -3.27 15.45
N GLN A 86 -11.77 -3.57 15.26
CA GLN A 86 -12.40 -4.80 15.77
C GLN A 86 -11.77 -6.06 15.15
N LEU A 87 -11.58 -6.09 13.83
CA LEU A 87 -10.94 -7.20 13.14
C LEU A 87 -9.50 -7.42 13.62
N ARG A 88 -8.76 -6.33 13.84
CA ARG A 88 -7.40 -6.40 14.38
C ARG A 88 -7.38 -6.97 15.80
N LYS A 89 -8.32 -6.55 16.66
CA LYS A 89 -8.46 -7.10 18.02
C LYS A 89 -8.77 -8.59 18.03
N ARG A 90 -9.56 -9.06 17.06
CA ARG A 90 -9.92 -10.47 16.89
C ARG A 90 -8.88 -11.27 16.09
N SER A 91 -7.74 -10.66 15.72
CA SER A 91 -6.68 -11.27 14.88
C SER A 91 -7.17 -11.83 13.54
N ILE A 92 -8.23 -11.23 12.98
CA ILE A 92 -8.81 -11.65 11.71
C ILE A 92 -8.01 -11.02 10.57
N LEU A 93 -7.60 -11.84 9.59
CA LEU A 93 -6.92 -11.34 8.40
C LEU A 93 -7.92 -10.64 7.48
N PHE A 94 -7.57 -9.43 7.04
CA PHE A 94 -8.34 -8.67 6.09
C PHE A 94 -7.46 -7.97 5.06
N GLN A 95 -8.03 -7.75 3.88
CA GLN A 95 -7.38 -7.06 2.77
C GLN A 95 -8.31 -5.97 2.22
N TRP A 96 -7.76 -4.77 2.04
CA TRP A 96 -8.52 -3.68 1.41
C TRP A 96 -8.62 -3.90 -0.10
N ILE A 97 -9.84 -3.83 -0.63
CA ILE A 97 -10.07 -3.77 -2.06
C ILE A 97 -9.98 -2.28 -2.48
N ILE A 98 -9.54 -2.03 -3.71
CA ILE A 98 -9.53 -0.71 -4.34
C ILE A 98 -10.50 -0.81 -5.52
N PRO A 99 -11.48 0.11 -5.70
CA PRO A 99 -11.66 1.38 -4.99
C PRO A 99 -12.40 1.30 -3.64
N GLU A 100 -13.36 0.40 -3.49
CA GLU A 100 -14.22 0.28 -2.30
C GLU A 100 -14.32 -1.17 -1.82
N GLY A 101 -14.50 -1.34 -0.51
CA GLY A 101 -14.75 -2.61 0.14
C GLY A 101 -13.54 -3.27 0.81
N MET A 102 -13.83 -4.27 1.65
CA MET A 102 -12.84 -5.04 2.38
C MET A 102 -13.11 -6.53 2.27
N LEU A 103 -12.06 -7.30 1.99
CA LEU A 103 -12.10 -8.75 2.00
C LEU A 103 -11.68 -9.25 3.38
N VAL A 104 -12.59 -9.90 4.08
CA VAL A 104 -12.33 -10.48 5.40
C VAL A 104 -12.38 -12.00 5.28
N SER A 105 -11.37 -12.70 5.80
CA SER A 105 -11.44 -14.15 5.93
C SER A 105 -11.97 -14.51 7.31
N TRP A 106 -13.25 -14.90 7.39
CA TRP A 106 -13.91 -15.31 8.62
C TRP A 106 -14.34 -16.78 8.50
N GLN A 107 -13.91 -17.64 9.41
CA GLN A 107 -14.23 -19.07 9.45
C GLN A 107 -14.01 -19.81 8.12
N GLY A 108 -12.90 -19.51 7.42
CA GLY A 108 -12.59 -20.12 6.13
C GLY A 108 -13.40 -19.58 4.94
N LYS A 109 -14.34 -18.66 5.16
CA LYS A 109 -15.09 -17.97 4.11
C LYS A 109 -14.50 -16.58 3.86
N LYS A 110 -14.32 -16.24 2.59
CA LYS A 110 -13.92 -14.89 2.16
C LYS A 110 -15.19 -14.05 1.98
N ILE A 111 -15.41 -13.11 2.88
CA ILE A 111 -16.58 -12.22 2.86
C ILE A 111 -16.12 -10.89 2.28
N LYS A 112 -16.82 -10.44 1.24
CA LYS A 112 -16.64 -9.10 0.66
C LYS A 112 -17.62 -8.15 1.35
N ILE A 113 -17.08 -7.20 2.12
CA ILE A 113 -17.86 -6.15 2.76
C ILE A 113 -17.85 -4.94 1.82
N ASP A 114 -18.95 -4.76 1.10
CA ASP A 114 -19.15 -3.63 0.18
C ASP A 114 -19.91 -2.46 0.82
N ASN A 115 -20.76 -2.72 1.81
CA ASN A 115 -21.59 -1.71 2.49
C ASN A 115 -21.30 -1.63 4.00
N LEU A 116 -21.42 -0.43 4.55
CA LEU A 116 -21.33 -0.12 5.98
C LEU A 116 -22.36 -0.91 6.83
N ASP A 117 -23.56 -1.15 6.31
CA ASP A 117 -24.59 -1.87 7.06
C ASP A 117 -24.18 -3.32 7.34
N LYS A 118 -23.51 -3.97 6.37
CA LYS A 118 -22.94 -5.32 6.55
C LYS A 118 -21.72 -5.33 7.49
N ALA A 119 -21.06 -4.19 7.67
CA ALA A 119 -19.97 -4.03 8.61
C ALA A 119 -20.47 -3.99 10.06
N GLN A 120 -21.67 -3.44 10.28
CA GLN A 120 -22.21 -3.25 11.63
C GLN A 120 -22.84 -4.52 12.22
N GLU A 121 -23.17 -5.50 11.39
CA GLU A 121 -23.71 -6.81 11.78
C GLU A 121 -22.65 -7.88 12.17
N LEU A 122 -21.34 -7.57 12.10
CA LEU A 122 -20.21 -8.49 12.40
C LEU A 122 -19.46 -8.16 13.71
#